data_AF-A0A922ZYA4-F1
#
_entry.id   AF-A0A922ZYA4-F1
#
_cell.length_a   1.000
_cell.length_b   1.000
_cell.length_c   1.000
_cell.angle_alpha   90.00
_cell.angle_beta   90.00
_cell.angle_gamma   90.00
#
_symmetry.space_group_name_H-M   'P 1'
#
loop_
_entity.id
_entity.type
_entity.pdbx_description
1 polymer ?
#
loop_
_entity_poly.entity_id
_entity_poly.type
_entity_poly.pdbx_seq_one_letter_code
_entity_poly.pdbx_strand_id
1 'polypeptide(L)'
;MPIKRSSVGDVRKTKTRTAYNTEHTAKIRLALDMAHKSDYAPEKFVDAVKQLDKLAQKGIVHRNTGARKKSRLTKRANAALSHRESMFSAVKTLVVTRHSTRSSGTLSCTPGISERQSSWERGVFQPKQLPRHPVSGYRYWPRGVPRLLRQSLLRKGLESPLSPLCEPDV
;
A
#
# COMPACT_ATOMS: atom_id res chain seq x y z
N MET A 1 6.28 38.76 -21.40
CA MET A 1 5.09 38.99 -22.25
C MET A 1 5.36 38.37 -23.61
N PRO A 2 4.39 37.73 -24.28
CA PRO A 2 4.64 37.06 -25.56
C PRO A 2 5.12 38.05 -26.63
N ILE A 3 6.22 37.71 -27.31
CA ILE A 3 6.85 38.53 -28.35
C ILE A 3 6.17 38.30 -29.72
N LYS A 4 5.67 37.09 -29.96
CA LYS A 4 4.97 36.71 -31.20
C LYS A 4 3.45 36.84 -31.05
N ARG A 5 2.75 37.30 -32.09
CA ARG A 5 1.28 37.46 -32.10
C ARG A 5 0.53 36.14 -31.79
N SER A 6 1.00 35.00 -32.30
CA SER A 6 0.40 33.68 -32.01
C SER A 6 0.43 33.32 -30.52
N SER A 7 1.51 33.68 -29.83
CA SER A 7 1.72 33.35 -28.42
C SER A 7 0.80 34.13 -27.47
N VAL A 8 0.27 35.30 -27.89
CA VAL A 8 -0.73 36.06 -27.13
C VAL A 8 -1.99 35.22 -26.88
N GLY A 9 -2.43 34.43 -27.87
CA GLY A 9 -3.58 33.54 -27.75
C GLY A 9 -3.35 32.43 -26.72
N ASP A 10 -2.17 31.84 -26.71
CA ASP A 10 -1.81 30.75 -25.78
C ASP A 10 -1.74 31.24 -24.33
N VAL A 11 -1.26 32.46 -24.11
CA VAL A 11 -1.28 33.08 -22.78
C VAL A 11 -2.71 33.23 -22.26
N ARG A 12 -3.66 33.66 -23.10
CA ARG A 12 -5.09 33.77 -22.72
C ARG A 12 -5.68 32.40 -22.35
N LYS A 13 -5.43 31.37 -23.17
CA LYS A 13 -5.85 29.98 -22.89
C LYS A 13 -5.23 29.43 -21.61
N THR A 14 -3.96 29.76 -21.35
CA THR A 14 -3.25 29.29 -20.16
C THR A 14 -3.86 29.88 -18.90
N LYS A 15 -4.24 31.17 -18.91
CA LYS A 15 -4.90 31.82 -17.76
C LYS A 15 -6.21 31.12 -17.39
N THR A 16 -7.07 30.87 -18.37
CA THR A 16 -8.36 30.20 -18.12
C THR A 16 -8.19 28.75 -17.67
N ARG A 17 -7.29 27.99 -18.33
CA ARG A 17 -6.97 26.60 -17.91
C ARG A 17 -6.37 26.55 -16.51
N THR A 18 -5.53 27.52 -16.16
CA THR A 18 -4.90 27.59 -14.84
C THR A 18 -5.96 27.83 -13.77
N ALA A 19 -6.86 28.80 -13.95
CA ALA A 19 -7.95 29.07 -13.02
C ALA A 19 -8.83 27.83 -12.76
N TYR A 20 -9.25 27.15 -13.83
CA TYR A 20 -10.02 25.89 -13.73
C TYR A 20 -9.23 24.79 -12.98
N ASN A 21 -7.95 24.60 -13.32
CA ASN A 21 -7.11 23.60 -12.66
C ASN A 21 -6.87 23.93 -11.17
N THR A 22 -6.68 25.21 -10.83
CA THR A 22 -6.48 25.64 -9.45
C THR A 22 -7.72 25.36 -8.59
N GLU A 23 -8.91 25.66 -9.10
CA GLU A 23 -10.16 25.36 -8.40
C GLU A 23 -10.35 23.87 -8.16
N HIS A 24 -10.11 23.04 -9.19
CA HIS A 24 -10.28 21.60 -9.07
C HIS A 24 -9.24 20.93 -8.17
N THR A 25 -7.99 21.40 -8.22
CA THR A 25 -6.95 20.90 -7.31
C THR A 25 -7.21 21.34 -5.87
N ALA A 26 -7.75 22.55 -5.65
CA ALA A 26 -8.20 23.00 -4.32
C ALA A 26 -9.35 22.14 -3.78
N LYS A 27 -10.36 21.82 -4.60
CA LYS A 27 -11.48 20.93 -4.21
C LYS A 27 -10.99 19.57 -3.71
N ILE A 28 -10.03 18.94 -4.40
CA ILE A 28 -9.42 17.67 -3.93
C ILE A 28 -8.74 17.86 -2.58
N ARG A 29 -7.94 18.92 -2.41
CA ARG A 29 -7.23 19.17 -1.15
C ARG A 29 -8.21 19.27 0.01
N LEU A 30 -9.25 20.07 -0.15
CA LEU A 30 -10.32 20.21 0.84
C LEU A 30 -11.01 18.88 1.15
N ALA A 31 -11.36 18.08 0.13
CA ALA A 31 -11.98 16.77 0.35
C ALA A 31 -11.08 15.79 1.10
N LEU A 32 -9.77 15.79 0.81
CA LEU A 32 -8.79 14.99 1.55
C LEU A 32 -8.65 15.46 3.00
N ASP A 33 -8.60 16.78 3.22
CA ASP A 33 -8.51 17.37 4.55
C ASP A 33 -9.77 17.08 5.38
N MET A 34 -10.96 17.13 4.75
CA MET A 34 -12.21 16.74 5.40
C MET A 34 -12.21 15.26 5.80
N ALA A 35 -11.76 14.37 4.91
CA ALA A 35 -11.64 12.95 5.23
C ALA A 35 -10.71 12.72 6.44
N HIS A 36 -9.60 13.47 6.53
CA HIS A 36 -8.68 13.43 7.66
C HIS A 36 -9.30 13.94 8.97
N LYS A 37 -10.05 15.05 8.94
CA LYS A 37 -10.71 15.61 10.14
C LYS A 37 -11.86 14.76 10.67
N SER A 38 -12.51 13.99 9.79
CA SER A 38 -13.65 13.13 10.13
C SER A 38 -13.26 11.72 10.57
N ASP A 39 -11.98 11.49 10.91
CA ASP A 39 -11.44 10.16 11.22
C ASP A 39 -11.82 9.09 10.18
N TYR A 40 -11.83 9.48 8.90
CA TYR A 40 -12.21 8.63 7.77
C TYR A 40 -13.65 8.10 7.81
N ALA A 41 -14.61 8.95 8.20
CA ALA A 41 -16.04 8.66 8.04
C ALA A 41 -16.35 8.16 6.61
N PRO A 42 -17.22 7.13 6.45
CA PRO A 42 -17.40 6.43 5.18
C PRO A 42 -17.88 7.35 4.06
N GLU A 43 -18.80 8.28 4.36
CA GLU A 43 -19.33 9.23 3.39
C GLU A 43 -18.24 10.15 2.83
N LYS A 44 -17.45 10.78 3.72
CA LYS A 44 -16.38 11.71 3.33
C LYS A 44 -15.25 10.99 2.58
N PHE A 45 -14.98 9.74 2.97
CA PHE A 45 -14.02 8.90 2.27
C PHE A 45 -14.47 8.61 0.82
N VAL A 46 -15.72 8.17 0.63
CA VAL A 46 -16.29 7.88 -0.70
C VAL A 46 -16.29 9.13 -1.57
N ASP A 47 -16.68 10.28 -1.01
CA ASP A 47 -16.67 11.56 -1.72
C ASP A 47 -15.26 11.96 -2.17
N ALA A 48 -14.26 11.84 -1.29
CA ALA A 48 -12.88 12.15 -1.60
C ALA A 48 -12.34 11.24 -2.73
N VAL A 49 -12.60 9.94 -2.68
CA VAL A 49 -12.19 8.99 -3.72
C VAL A 49 -12.89 9.31 -5.06
N LYS A 50 -14.19 9.57 -5.03
CA LYS A 50 -14.99 9.90 -6.22
C LYS A 50 -14.49 11.16 -6.91
N GLN A 51 -14.18 12.21 -6.15
CA GLN A 51 -13.62 13.45 -6.71
C GLN A 51 -12.22 13.24 -7.29
N LEU A 52 -11.38 12.46 -6.61
CA LEU A 52 -10.03 12.14 -7.06
C LEU A 52 -10.04 11.38 -8.40
N ASP A 53 -10.87 10.35 -8.51
CA ASP A 53 -10.96 9.50 -9.70
C ASP A 53 -11.55 10.30 -10.89
N LYS A 54 -12.55 11.15 -10.66
CA LYS A 54 -13.09 12.07 -11.69
C LYS A 54 -12.00 13.00 -12.25
N LEU A 55 -11.10 13.50 -11.40
CA LEU A 55 -10.06 14.42 -11.81
C LEU A 55 -8.85 13.72 -12.43
N ALA A 56 -8.64 12.45 -12.11
CA ALA A 56 -7.73 11.57 -12.84
C ALA A 56 -8.24 11.29 -14.26
N GLN A 57 -9.54 11.02 -14.42
CA GLN A 57 -10.17 10.83 -15.74
C GLN A 57 -10.08 12.09 -16.61
N LYS A 58 -10.29 13.27 -16.02
CA LYS A 58 -10.13 14.57 -16.71
C LYS A 58 -8.68 14.92 -17.07
N GLY A 59 -7.69 14.17 -16.59
CA GLY A 59 -6.27 14.45 -16.83
C GLY A 59 -5.71 15.65 -16.05
N ILE A 60 -6.46 16.23 -15.11
CA ILE A 60 -5.97 17.32 -14.24
C ILE A 60 -4.97 16.75 -13.22
N VAL A 61 -5.23 15.53 -12.74
CA VAL A 61 -4.29 14.75 -11.94
C VAL A 61 -3.83 13.56 -12.74
N HIS A 62 -2.53 13.31 -12.79
CA HIS A 62 -2.01 12.14 -13.50
C HIS A 62 -2.53 10.83 -12.87
N ARG A 63 -2.84 9.82 -13.69
CA ARG A 63 -3.39 8.52 -13.26
C ARG A 63 -2.64 7.88 -12.09
N ASN A 64 -1.31 7.90 -12.14
CA ASN A 64 -0.46 7.35 -11.08
C ASN A 64 -0.51 8.21 -9.81
N THR A 65 -0.64 9.52 -9.94
CA THR A 65 -0.76 10.43 -8.78
C THR A 65 -2.12 10.24 -8.10
N GLY A 66 -3.19 10.07 -8.88
CA GLY A 66 -4.50 9.67 -8.39
C GLY A 66 -4.44 8.34 -7.63
N ALA A 67 -3.89 7.29 -8.27
CA ALA A 67 -3.73 5.97 -7.66
C ALA A 67 -2.91 6.00 -6.36
N ARG A 68 -1.80 6.75 -6.32
CA ARG A 68 -0.98 6.93 -5.11
C ARG A 68 -1.78 7.60 -3.99
N LYS A 69 -2.54 8.65 -4.30
CA LYS A 69 -3.38 9.35 -3.30
C LYS A 69 -4.48 8.45 -2.77
N LYS A 70 -5.17 7.70 -3.64
CA LYS A 70 -6.18 6.71 -3.26
C LYS A 70 -5.60 5.63 -2.35
N SER A 71 -4.45 5.06 -2.71
CA SER A 71 -3.75 4.04 -1.91
C SER A 71 -3.28 4.58 -0.54
N ARG A 72 -2.80 5.82 -0.48
CA ARG A 72 -2.43 6.44 0.80
C ARG A 72 -3.65 6.69 1.69
N LEU A 73 -4.76 7.14 1.11
CA LEU A 73 -6.00 7.41 1.84
C LEU A 73 -6.57 6.11 2.44
N THR A 74 -6.65 5.03 1.65
CA THR A 74 -7.14 3.72 2.13
C THR A 74 -6.26 3.16 3.25
N LYS A 75 -4.93 3.23 3.10
CA LYS A 75 -3.99 2.77 4.15
C LYS A 75 -4.22 3.49 5.48
N ARG A 76 -4.40 4.81 5.43
CA ARG A 76 -4.64 5.60 6.64
C ARG A 76 -6.01 5.31 7.26
N ALA A 77 -7.05 5.16 6.45
CA ALA A 77 -8.38 4.77 6.92
C ALA A 77 -8.33 3.40 7.62
N ASN A 78 -7.69 2.41 7.01
CA ASN A 78 -7.55 1.08 7.61
C ASN A 78 -6.75 1.10 8.91
N ALA A 79 -5.68 1.89 8.99
CA ALA A 79 -4.90 2.05 10.23
C ALA A 79 -5.72 2.72 11.35
N ALA A 80 -6.54 3.72 11.02
CA ALA A 80 -7.46 4.35 11.97
C ALA A 80 -8.55 3.36 12.44
N LEU A 81 -9.10 2.56 11.51
CA LEU A 81 -10.09 1.53 11.83
C LEU A 81 -9.51 0.44 12.73
N SER A 82 -8.30 -0.08 12.43
CA SER A 82 -7.65 -1.09 13.28
C SER A 82 -7.33 -0.56 14.67
N HIS A 83 -6.91 0.70 14.77
CA HIS A 83 -6.71 1.35 16.05
C HIS A 83 -8.03 1.47 16.82
N ARG A 84 -9.10 1.92 16.15
CA ARG A 84 -10.44 2.04 16.75
C ARG A 84 -10.96 0.69 17.25
N GLU A 85 -10.80 -0.37 16.47
CA GLU A 85 -11.20 -1.73 16.84
C GLU A 85 -10.42 -2.26 18.04
N SER A 86 -9.12 -1.99 18.09
CA SER A 86 -8.26 -2.35 19.23
C SER A 86 -8.70 -1.63 20.50
N MET A 87 -8.99 -0.33 20.42
CA MET A 87 -9.54 0.45 21.54
C MET A 87 -10.90 -0.07 21.99
N PHE A 88 -11.80 -0.34 21.04
CA PHE A 88 -13.15 -0.82 21.34
C PHE A 88 -13.12 -2.20 22.03
N SER A 89 -12.24 -3.10 21.57
CA SER A 89 -12.01 -4.40 22.21
C SER A 89 -11.50 -4.24 23.64
N ALA A 90 -10.50 -3.38 23.87
CA ALA A 90 -9.94 -3.11 25.19
C ALA A 90 -10.96 -2.49 26.16
N VAL A 91 -11.81 -1.57 25.70
CA VAL A 91 -12.88 -0.99 26.54
C VAL A 91 -13.95 -2.03 26.85
N LYS A 92 -14.31 -2.87 25.88
CA LYS A 92 -15.31 -3.93 26.06
C LYS A 92 -14.85 -4.96 27.10
N THR A 93 -13.60 -5.39 27.08
CA THR A 93 -13.04 -6.29 28.11
C THR A 93 -13.01 -5.62 29.48
N LEU A 94 -12.76 -4.32 29.56
CA LEU A 94 -12.75 -3.54 30.80
C LEU A 94 -14.15 -3.37 31.42
N VAL A 95 -15.20 -3.20 30.60
CA VAL A 95 -16.59 -3.06 31.06
C VAL A 95 -17.18 -4.41 31.50
N VAL A 96 -16.81 -5.50 30.82
CA VAL A 96 -17.23 -6.87 31.22
C VAL A 96 -16.56 -7.29 32.53
N THR A 97 -15.28 -6.95 32.73
CA THR A 97 -14.57 -7.25 33.99
C THR A 97 -15.02 -6.40 35.19
N ARG A 98 -15.73 -5.28 34.97
CA ARG A 98 -16.32 -4.45 36.04
C ARG A 98 -17.67 -4.95 36.58
N HIS A 99 -18.34 -5.88 35.91
CA HIS A 99 -19.64 -6.44 36.35
C HIS A 99 -19.55 -7.86 36.93
N SER A 100 -18.36 -8.46 37.05
CA SER A 100 -18.17 -9.84 37.56
C SER A 100 -17.55 -9.93 38.96
N THR A 101 -17.83 -8.96 39.85
CA THR A 101 -17.50 -9.07 41.28
C THR A 101 -18.76 -9.10 42.16
N ARG A 102 -19.72 -9.97 41.84
CA ARG A 102 -20.64 -10.51 42.86
C ARG A 102 -21.25 -11.86 42.47
N SER A 103 -20.47 -12.94 42.61
CA SER A 103 -20.98 -14.21 43.17
C SER A 103 -19.81 -15.14 43.47
N SER A 104 -19.56 -15.31 44.76
CA SER A 104 -19.18 -16.55 45.46
C SER A 104 -18.79 -17.75 44.59
N GLY A 105 -17.58 -18.25 44.83
CA GLY A 105 -16.98 -19.32 44.07
C GLY A 105 -17.55 -20.72 44.29
N THR A 106 -17.04 -21.60 43.44
CA THR A 106 -16.69 -22.99 43.74
C THR A 106 -15.49 -23.32 42.88
N LEU A 107 -14.39 -23.70 43.53
CA LEU A 107 -13.26 -24.36 42.88
C LEU A 107 -13.77 -25.70 42.34
N SER A 108 -13.68 -25.91 41.03
CA SER A 108 -13.75 -27.25 40.45
C SER A 108 -12.63 -27.43 39.44
N CYS A 109 -11.80 -28.41 39.73
CA CYS A 109 -10.65 -28.86 38.97
C CYS A 109 -10.98 -29.08 37.48
N THR A 110 -10.20 -28.47 36.59
CA THR A 110 -10.14 -28.87 35.18
C THR A 110 -9.21 -30.08 35.04
N PRO A 111 -9.68 -31.24 34.53
CA PRO A 111 -8.77 -32.27 34.05
C PRO A 111 -8.10 -31.76 32.76
N GLY A 112 -6.79 -31.96 32.66
CA GLY A 112 -6.03 -31.63 31.47
C GLY A 112 -6.58 -32.34 30.24
N ILE A 113 -6.92 -31.56 29.22
CA ILE A 113 -7.13 -32.05 27.86
C ILE A 113 -5.84 -31.73 27.11
N SER A 114 -4.90 -32.68 27.16
CA SER A 114 -3.77 -32.74 26.24
C SER A 114 -4.29 -33.12 24.85
N GLU A 115 -4.23 -32.16 23.95
CA GLU A 115 -3.67 -32.31 22.61
C GLU A 115 -3.75 -33.71 21.97
N ARG A 116 -4.80 -33.91 21.17
CA ARG A 116 -4.76 -34.86 20.05
C ARG A 116 -5.24 -34.13 18.79
N GLN A 117 -4.32 -33.36 18.22
CA GLN A 117 -4.34 -33.03 16.80
C GLN A 117 -4.35 -34.35 16.03
N SER A 118 -5.44 -34.68 15.31
CA SER A 118 -5.43 -35.57 14.13
C SER A 118 -6.83 -35.80 13.60
N SER A 119 -6.96 -35.73 12.27
CA SER A 119 -8.20 -35.88 11.48
C SER A 119 -9.05 -34.61 11.62
N TRP A 120 -8.97 -33.59 10.75
CA TRP A 120 -9.66 -33.49 9.45
C TRP A 120 -8.83 -32.81 8.34
N GLU A 121 -7.53 -32.62 8.49
CA GLU A 121 -6.66 -32.05 7.43
C GLU A 121 -6.15 -33.10 6.42
N ARG A 122 -7.05 -33.90 5.84
CA ARG A 122 -6.75 -34.64 4.61
C ARG A 122 -7.75 -34.28 3.52
N GLY A 123 -7.61 -33.03 3.07
CA GLY A 123 -8.17 -32.50 1.84
C GLY A 123 -7.20 -31.47 1.25
N VAL A 124 -5.92 -31.84 1.14
CA VAL A 124 -4.88 -31.00 0.54
C VAL A 124 -5.19 -30.88 -0.94
N PHE A 125 -5.88 -29.80 -1.32
CA PHE A 125 -5.88 -29.31 -2.69
C PHE A 125 -4.46 -28.85 -2.99
N GLN A 126 -3.66 -29.73 -3.60
CA GLN A 126 -2.35 -29.37 -4.12
C GLN A 126 -2.55 -28.41 -5.30
N PRO A 127 -2.16 -27.12 -5.22
CA PRO A 127 -2.03 -26.35 -6.44
C PRO A 127 -0.91 -26.98 -7.26
N LYS A 128 -1.25 -27.51 -8.45
CA LYS A 128 -0.27 -27.98 -9.43
C LYS A 128 0.79 -26.88 -9.59
N GLN A 129 2.02 -27.19 -9.18
CA GLN A 129 3.18 -26.37 -9.47
C GLN A 129 3.31 -26.29 -10.99
N LEU A 130 2.92 -25.17 -11.57
CA LEU A 130 3.28 -24.86 -12.96
C LEU A 130 4.81 -24.76 -13.01
N PRO A 131 5.48 -25.35 -14.02
CA PRO A 131 6.92 -25.29 -14.13
C PRO A 131 7.35 -23.82 -14.20
N ARG A 132 8.07 -23.36 -13.17
CA ARG A 132 8.82 -22.11 -13.24
C ARG A 132 9.93 -22.34 -14.26
N HIS A 133 9.68 -21.98 -15.50
CA HIS A 133 10.76 -21.82 -16.47
C HIS A 133 11.84 -20.94 -15.82
N PRO A 134 13.13 -21.31 -15.87
CA PRO A 134 14.18 -20.47 -15.32
C PRO A 134 14.10 -19.11 -16.02
N VAL A 135 13.78 -18.08 -15.24
CA VAL A 135 13.87 -16.70 -15.69
C VAL A 135 15.34 -16.49 -15.99
N SER A 136 15.66 -16.44 -17.28
CA SER A 136 16.96 -16.09 -17.85
C SER A 136 17.76 -15.18 -16.91
N GLY A 137 18.89 -15.69 -16.41
CA GLY A 137 19.77 -15.00 -15.48
C GLY A 137 20.37 -13.76 -16.13
N TYR A 138 19.73 -12.61 -15.96
CA TYR A 138 20.33 -11.34 -16.31
C TYR A 138 21.44 -11.01 -15.31
N ARG A 139 22.69 -11.18 -15.75
CA ARG A 139 23.94 -10.77 -15.06
C ARG A 139 23.92 -9.29 -14.69
N TYR A 140 23.59 -9.00 -13.45
CA TYR A 140 23.79 -7.67 -12.88
C TYR A 140 25.25 -7.47 -12.48
N TRP A 141 25.92 -6.52 -13.14
CA TRP A 141 27.17 -5.97 -12.62
C TRP A 141 26.84 -4.91 -11.57
N PRO A 142 27.67 -4.75 -10.51
CA PRO A 142 27.45 -3.73 -9.50
C PRO A 142 27.39 -2.33 -10.14
N ARG A 143 26.53 -1.46 -9.60
CA ARG A 143 26.37 -0.09 -10.11
C ARG A 143 27.70 0.66 -9.97
N GLY A 144 28.18 1.25 -11.06
CA GLY A 144 29.41 2.06 -11.08
C GLY A 144 30.58 1.47 -11.89
N VAL A 145 30.46 0.24 -12.40
CA VAL A 145 31.54 -0.33 -13.23
C VAL A 145 31.51 0.27 -14.66
N PRO A 146 32.61 0.89 -15.13
CA PRO A 146 32.69 1.43 -16.48
C PRO A 146 32.43 0.36 -17.55
N ARG A 147 31.66 0.71 -18.59
CA ARG A 147 31.24 -0.20 -19.67
C ARG A 147 32.42 -0.89 -20.37
N LEU A 148 33.55 -0.20 -20.50
CA LEU A 148 34.76 -0.71 -21.15
C LEU A 148 35.44 -1.79 -20.30
N LEU A 149 35.49 -1.61 -18.98
CA LEU A 149 36.03 -2.60 -18.05
C LEU A 149 35.14 -3.86 -18.02
N ARG A 150 33.82 -3.69 -18.12
CA ARG A 150 32.88 -4.81 -18.25
C ARG A 150 33.14 -5.63 -19.52
N GLN A 151 33.36 -4.96 -20.66
CA GLN A 151 33.63 -5.63 -21.94
C GLN A 151 34.99 -6.34 -21.96
N SER A 152 36.02 -5.76 -21.35
CA SER A 152 37.35 -6.39 -21.28
C SER A 152 37.34 -7.64 -20.41
N LEU A 153 36.63 -7.61 -19.28
CA LEU A 153 36.48 -8.76 -18.37
C LEU A 153 35.66 -9.88 -19.02
N LEU A 154 34.60 -9.55 -19.77
CA LEU A 154 33.84 -10.51 -20.58
C LEU A 154 34.70 -11.16 -21.68
N ARG A 155 35.58 -10.41 -22.35
CA ARG A 155 36.52 -10.96 -23.35
C ARG A 155 37.57 -11.88 -22.74
N LYS A 156 37.93 -11.67 -21.48
CA LYS A 156 38.84 -12.54 -20.71
C LYS A 156 38.14 -13.77 -20.11
N GLY A 157 36.85 -13.98 -20.37
CA GLY A 157 36.08 -15.11 -19.85
C GLY A 157 35.78 -15.04 -18.35
N LEU A 158 36.03 -13.91 -17.70
CA LEU A 158 35.77 -13.72 -16.27
C LEU A 158 34.30 -13.35 -16.07
N GLU A 159 33.54 -14.27 -15.48
CA GLU A 159 32.17 -14.00 -15.04
C GLU A 159 32.17 -13.15 -13.76
N SER A 160 31.09 -12.41 -13.50
CA SER A 160 30.97 -11.51 -12.36
C SER A 160 31.42 -12.20 -11.05
N PRO A 161 32.21 -11.55 -10.17
CA PRO A 161 32.81 -12.19 -8.99
C PRO A 161 31.83 -12.40 -7.83
N LEU A 162 30.61 -12.81 -8.13
CA LEU A 162 29.63 -13.21 -7.12
C LEU A 162 29.21 -14.64 -7.43
N SER A 163 30.07 -15.58 -7.03
CA SER A 163 29.59 -16.90 -6.62
C SER A 163 28.61 -16.66 -5.46
N PRO A 164 27.34 -17.09 -5.54
CA PRO A 164 26.51 -17.15 -4.36
C PRO A 164 27.07 -18.27 -3.49
N LEU A 165 27.84 -17.92 -2.46
CA LEU A 165 28.05 -18.81 -1.32
C LEU A 165 26.67 -19.01 -0.69
N CYS A 166 26.02 -20.12 -1.04
CA CYS A 166 25.02 -20.72 -0.18
C CYS A 166 25.79 -21.34 0.99
N GLU A 167 25.82 -20.67 2.14
CA GLU A 167 25.96 -21.36 3.41
C GLU A 167 24.55 -21.77 3.87
N PRO A 168 24.28 -23.05 4.12
CA PRO A 168 23.20 -23.46 5.00
C PRO A 168 23.64 -23.34 6.47
N ASP A 169 22.64 -23.26 7.35
CA ASP A 169 22.65 -23.41 8.82
C ASP A 169 22.75 -22.10 9.65
N VAL A 170 21.59 -21.51 9.99
CA VAL A 170 20.96 -21.48 11.35
C VAL A 170 19.46 -21.21 11.21
#